data_AF-A0A1I4C899-F1
#
_entry.id   AF-A0A1I4C899-F1
#
_cell.length_a   1.000
_cell.length_b   1.000
_cell.length_c   1.000
_cell.angle_alpha   90.00
_cell.angle_beta   90.00
_cell.angle_gamma   90.00
#
_symmetry.space_group_name_H-M   'P 1'
#
loop_
_entity.id
_entity.type
_entity.pdbx_description
1 polymer ?
#
loop_
_entity_poly.entity_id
_entity_poly.type
_entity_poly.pdbx_seq_one_letter_code
_entity_poly.pdbx_strand_id
1 'polypeptide(L)' 'MNEVNHPELHIIEEPSNDFLDTAIGFGAFFALLLLMGVAATVITLLMK' A
#
# COMPACT_ATOMS: atom_id res chain seq x y z
N MET A 1 27.78 1.64 -28.00
CA MET A 1 27.10 2.54 -27.04
C MET A 1 27.26 1.90 -25.67
N ASN A 2 28.28 2.30 -24.91
CA ASN A 2 28.38 1.98 -23.48
C ASN A 2 27.74 3.15 -22.77
N GLU A 3 26.42 3.09 -22.58
CA GLU A 3 25.77 4.00 -21.63
C GLU A 3 26.04 3.43 -20.25
N VAL A 4 27.07 3.98 -19.59
CA VAL A 4 27.27 3.77 -18.17
C VAL A 4 26.01 4.34 -17.51
N ASN A 5 25.17 3.46 -16.99
CA ASN A 5 23.92 3.83 -16.32
C ASN A 5 24.33 4.60 -15.05
N HIS A 6 24.12 5.91 -15.06
CA HIS A 6 24.51 6.84 -13.99
C HIS A 6 23.27 7.14 -13.13
N PRO A 7 22.94 6.30 -12.13
CA PRO A 7 21.72 6.46 -11.33
C PRO A 7 21.63 7.80 -10.62
N GLU A 8 22.76 8.48 -10.40
CA GLU A 8 22.82 9.84 -9.87
C GLU A 8 22.22 10.91 -10.79
N LEU A 9 22.09 10.63 -12.10
CA LEU A 9 21.47 11.53 -13.07
C LEU A 9 19.96 11.29 -13.22
N HIS A 10 19.44 10.21 -12.64
CA HIS A 10 18.05 9.77 -12.74
C HIS A 10 17.25 10.39 -11.57
N ILE A 11 17.11 11.72 -11.57
CA ILE A 11 16.27 12.42 -10.59
C ILE A 11 14.81 12.11 -10.93
N ILE A 12 14.19 11.18 -10.17
CA ILE A 12 12.77 10.79 -10.21
C ILE A 12 12.24 10.75 -11.66
N GLU A 13 12.62 9.69 -12.39
CA GLU A 13 12.25 9.54 -13.80
C GLU A 13 10.75 9.27 -14.01
N GLU A 14 10.08 8.69 -13.01
CA GLU A 14 8.66 8.39 -13.07
C GLU A 14 7.86 9.42 -12.25
N PRO A 15 6.71 9.90 -12.76
CA PRO A 15 5.81 10.72 -11.98
C PRO A 15 5.32 9.93 -10.75
N SER A 16 5.85 10.27 -9.57
CA SER A 16 5.37 9.75 -8.29
C SER A 16 4.35 10.72 -7.67
N ASN A 17 3.38 10.17 -6.94
CA ASN A 17 2.62 10.92 -5.95
C ASN A 17 2.72 10.21 -4.60
N ASP A 18 3.85 10.42 -3.92
CA ASP A 18 4.19 9.79 -2.64
C ASP A 18 3.05 9.83 -1.61
N PHE A 19 2.30 10.93 -1.56
CA PHE A 19 1.16 11.05 -0.65
C PHE A 19 0.01 10.12 -1.03
N LEU A 20 -0.38 10.13 -2.32
CA LEU A 20 -1.47 9.28 -2.81
C LEU A 20 -1.09 7.80 -2.72
N ASP A 21 0.14 7.44 -3.09
CA ASP A 21 0.63 6.07 -3.07
C ASP A 21 0.66 5.52 -1.64
N THR A 22 1.15 6.33 -0.69
CA THR A 22 1.12 5.98 0.73
C THR A 22 -0.30 5.87 1.27
N ALA A 23 -1.19 6.81 0.92
CA ALA A 23 -2.57 6.81 1.37
C ALA A 23 -3.34 5.58 0.86
N ILE A 24 -3.14 5.20 -0.41
CA ILE A 24 -3.75 4.01 -1.01
C ILE A 24 -3.22 2.75 -0.34
N GLY A 25 -1.89 2.63 -0.19
CA GLY A 25 -1.28 1.46 0.45
C GLY A 25 -1.75 1.26 1.89
N PHE A 26 -1.75 2.35 2.68
CA PHE A 26 -2.25 2.33 4.05
C PHE A 26 -3.75 2.00 4.11
N GLY A 27 -4.56 2.69 3.31
CA GLY A 27 -6.02 2.54 3.30
C GLY A 27 -6.44 1.12 2.92
N ALA A 28 -5.80 0.53 1.91
CA ALA A 28 -6.08 -0.84 1.48
C ALA A 28 -5.78 -1.86 2.59
N PHE A 29 -4.62 -1.75 3.23
CA PHE A 29 -4.24 -2.67 4.30
C PHE A 29 -5.11 -2.48 5.55
N PHE A 30 -5.40 -1.24 5.94
CA PHE A 30 -6.33 -0.94 7.02
C PHE A 30 -7.71 -1.54 6.77
N ALA A 31 -8.28 -1.37 5.57
CA ALA A 31 -9.58 -1.91 5.22
C ALA A 31 -9.62 -3.45 5.29
N LEU A 32 -8.55 -4.12 4.86
CA LEU A 32 -8.41 -5.58 5.00
C LEU A 32 -8.45 -6.01 6.47
N LEU A 33 -7.66 -5.35 7.33
CA LEU A 33 -7.64 -5.65 8.77
C LEU A 33 -8.98 -5.36 9.43
N LEU A 34 -9.63 -4.25 9.06
CA LEU A 34 -10.96 -3.89 9.56
C LEU A 34 -11.98 -4.96 9.18
N LEU A 35 -11.97 -5.44 7.92
CA LEU A 35 -12.85 -6.50 7.45
C LEU A 35 -12.65 -7.79 8.25
N MET A 36 -11.40 -8.19 8.50
CA MET A 36 -11.09 -9.36 9.32
C MET A 36 -11.60 -9.20 10.76
N GLY A 37 -11.41 -8.02 11.36
CA GLY A 37 -11.90 -7.72 12.71
C GLY A 37 -13.43 -7.78 12.80
N VAL A 38 -14.12 -7.20 11.82
CA VAL A 38 -15.59 -7.28 11.71
C VAL A 38 -16.04 -8.73 11.55
N ALA A 39 -15.43 -9.49 10.65
CA ALA A 39 -15.77 -10.89 10.42
C ALA A 39 -15.57 -11.74 11.69
N ALA A 40 -14.44 -11.60 12.37
CA ALA A 40 -14.17 -12.28 13.63
C ALA A 40 -15.18 -11.91 14.72
N THR A 41 -15.56 -10.63 14.80
CA THR A 41 -16.58 -10.14 15.75
C THR A 41 -17.93 -10.78 15.46
N VAL A 42 -18.37 -10.79 14.19
CA VAL A 42 -19.63 -11.42 13.77
C VAL A 42 -19.64 -12.91 14.10
N ILE A 43 -18.58 -13.64 13.75
CA ILE A 43 -18.44 -15.07 14.06
C ILE A 43 -18.54 -15.30 15.58
N THR A 44 -17.84 -14.48 16.38
CA THR A 44 -17.88 -14.58 17.84
C THR A 44 -19.28 -14.36 18.41
N LEU A 45 -20.06 -13.44 17.82
CA LEU A 45 -21.43 -13.19 18.24
C LEU A 45 -22.40 -14.31 17.84
N LEU A 46 -22.17 -14.98 16.71
CA LEU A 46 -23.00 -16.07 16.20
C LEU A 46 -22.67 -17.43 16.82
N MET A 47 -21.43 -17.64 17.28
CA MET A 47 -20.97 -18.86 17.94
C MET A 47 -21.13 -18.84 19.46
N LYS A 48 -21.58 -17.71 20.02
CA LYS A 48 -21.98 -17.56 21.42
C LYS A 48 -23.40 -18.05 21.62
#